data_AF-A0A5D2JSI5-F1
#
_entry.id   AF-A0A5D2JSI5-F1
#
_cell.length_a   1.000
_cell.length_b   1.000
_cell.length_c   1.000
_cell.angle_alpha   90.00
_cell.angle_beta   90.00
_cell.angle_gamma   90.00
#
_symmetry.space_group_name_H-M   'P 1'
#
loop_
_entity.id
_entity.type
_entity.pdbx_description
1 polymer ?
#
loop_
_entity_poly.entity_id
_entity_poly.type
_entity_poly.pdbx_seq_one_letter_code
_entity_poly.pdbx_strand_id
1 'polypeptide(L)'
;MKIRSCVGITKPSLLLVHSELPALTFHKTKLTWTSTLRFPSNYERTSGSVTRFHCSVAGRTGASTSVSSSSSKSNTVHLSRKQVKPSSLYSRPSLSNMKKERIANRAKVYEFLRVLGIIPDELDGLELPVTVEVMQERIDFLHKLGLTIEDINNYPLVLGCSVKKNMIPVLDYLGKLGVRKSTFTEFLRRYPQVLHASVVVDLAPVVKYLQGLDIKPNDIPRVLEKYPEVLGFKLEGTMSTSVAYLVGIGVSRREVGGVLTKYPEILGMRVGRVIKPFVEYLEGLGIPRLAIARLIEKRPHILGFGLEERVKPNVASLLEFNVRKASLPSIVAQYPEIIGIDLKPKLLGQRSLIQSIIDLEPEDFGTVVEKMPQIVSLSNTSMVKHADFLKGCGFSLQQVRSMVVECPQILALNLDIMKLSFDYFQMEMQRPLDDLVAFPAFFTYGLESTIKPRDKIVAKKGFKCSLSWLLNCSDEKFKERLNYDTIEMEEMETMPSFDMNSLMEPRSDESDSDYEEDSDDEYA
;
A
#
# COMPACT_ATOMS: atom_id res chain seq x y z
N MET A 1 5.81 14.41 -48.00
CA MET A 1 7.14 14.39 -47.33
C MET A 1 7.03 15.00 -45.95
N LYS A 2 6.82 14.16 -44.92
CA LYS A 2 7.16 14.40 -43.50
C LYS A 2 6.91 13.06 -42.78
N ILE A 3 7.99 12.45 -42.32
CA ILE A 3 8.02 11.08 -41.83
C ILE A 3 7.41 11.04 -40.42
N ARG A 4 6.45 10.15 -40.17
CA ARG A 4 5.99 9.79 -38.83
C ARG A 4 6.67 8.47 -38.47
N SER A 5 7.59 8.50 -37.50
CA SER A 5 8.18 7.28 -36.94
C SER A 5 7.21 6.66 -35.94
N CYS A 6 6.51 5.61 -36.33
CA CYS A 6 5.77 4.76 -35.38
C CYS A 6 6.75 3.75 -34.77
N VAL A 7 7.11 3.91 -33.50
CA VAL A 7 7.87 2.91 -32.74
C VAL A 7 6.87 1.87 -32.24
N GLY A 8 6.61 0.86 -33.07
CA GLY A 8 5.72 -0.25 -32.75
C GLY A 8 6.42 -1.32 -31.92
N ILE A 9 6.46 -1.17 -30.60
CA ILE A 9 6.89 -2.26 -29.71
C ILE A 9 5.75 -3.28 -29.63
N THR A 10 5.86 -4.36 -30.40
CA THR A 10 5.04 -5.56 -30.22
C THR A 10 5.41 -6.21 -28.88
N LYS A 11 4.80 -5.75 -27.79
CA LYS A 11 4.82 -6.45 -26.51
C LYS A 11 4.29 -7.86 -26.75
N PRO A 12 5.00 -8.94 -26.35
CA PRO A 12 4.35 -10.24 -26.23
C PRO A 12 3.23 -10.09 -25.20
N SER A 13 1.98 -10.27 -25.63
CA SER A 13 0.83 -10.35 -24.76
C SER A 13 0.91 -11.64 -23.95
N LEU A 14 1.74 -11.60 -22.90
CA LEU A 14 1.81 -12.63 -21.88
C LEU A 14 0.48 -12.68 -21.15
N LEU A 15 -0.47 -13.44 -21.71
CA LEU A 15 -1.51 -14.12 -20.95
C LEU A 15 -0.83 -15.20 -20.09
N LEU A 16 0.02 -14.74 -19.17
CA LEU A 16 0.30 -15.50 -17.96
C LEU A 16 -1.07 -15.77 -17.35
N VAL A 17 -1.34 -17.04 -17.07
CA VAL A 17 -2.40 -17.36 -16.13
C VAL A 17 -1.98 -16.67 -14.84
N HIS A 18 -2.63 -15.55 -14.53
CA HIS A 18 -2.64 -15.03 -13.18
C HIS A 18 -3.14 -16.18 -12.33
N SER A 19 -2.21 -16.85 -11.67
CA SER A 19 -2.57 -17.55 -10.46
C SER A 19 -3.20 -16.45 -9.62
N GLU A 20 -4.48 -16.62 -9.30
CA GLU A 20 -5.06 -16.01 -8.12
C GLU A 20 -4.21 -16.53 -6.96
N LEU A 21 -3.10 -15.82 -6.70
CA LEU A 21 -2.52 -15.78 -5.39
C LEU A 21 -3.70 -15.43 -4.51
N PRO A 22 -4.00 -16.22 -3.46
CA PRO A 22 -5.05 -15.88 -2.53
C PRO A 22 -4.86 -14.41 -2.19
N ALA A 23 -5.94 -13.63 -2.20
CA ALA A 23 -5.91 -12.30 -1.62
C ALA A 23 -5.27 -12.50 -0.24
N LEU A 24 -4.01 -12.09 -0.13
CA LEU A 24 -3.33 -12.03 1.14
C LEU A 24 -3.99 -10.86 1.83
N THR A 25 -5.17 -11.15 2.40
CA THR A 25 -5.40 -10.88 3.79
C THR A 25 -4.04 -10.91 4.45
N PHE A 26 -3.51 -9.70 4.67
CA PHE A 26 -2.68 -9.46 5.81
C PHE A 26 -3.56 -9.86 6.99
N HIS A 27 -3.59 -11.16 7.29
CA HIS A 27 -4.01 -11.67 8.57
C HIS A 27 -3.23 -10.81 9.54
N LYS A 28 -3.96 -9.89 10.20
CA LYS A 28 -3.42 -8.97 11.19
C LYS A 28 -2.56 -9.84 12.09
N THR A 29 -1.24 -9.80 11.90
CA THR A 29 -0.32 -10.58 12.71
C THR A 29 -0.38 -9.89 14.04
N LYS A 30 -1.28 -10.42 14.88
CA LYS A 30 -1.46 -10.03 16.27
C LYS A 30 -0.04 -10.04 16.82
N LEU A 31 0.46 -8.86 17.18
CA LEU A 31 1.81 -8.67 17.71
C LEU A 31 1.86 -9.29 19.11
N THR A 32 1.81 -10.63 19.16
CA THR A 32 2.01 -11.42 20.37
C THR A 32 3.50 -11.40 20.68
N TRP A 33 3.90 -10.31 21.36
CA TRP A 33 5.19 -10.16 21.99
C TRP A 33 5.37 -11.22 23.10
N THR A 34 6.03 -12.33 22.76
CA THR A 34 6.59 -13.34 23.69
C THR A 34 7.74 -14.04 22.95
N SER A 35 8.91 -14.41 23.51
CA SER A 35 9.56 -14.13 24.80
C SER A 35 11.03 -14.59 24.71
N THR A 36 12.02 -14.04 25.43
CA THR A 36 12.13 -12.78 26.20
C THR A 36 13.63 -12.53 26.48
N LEU A 37 14.15 -11.31 26.22
CA LEU A 37 15.39 -10.80 26.84
C LEU A 37 15.09 -9.44 27.46
N ARG A 38 15.07 -9.40 28.80
CA ARG A 38 14.68 -8.23 29.60
C ARG A 38 15.82 -7.21 29.66
N PHE A 39 15.49 -5.94 29.50
CA PHE A 39 16.11 -4.86 30.28
C PHE A 39 15.01 -3.99 30.92
N PRO A 40 15.24 -3.43 32.12
CA PRO A 40 14.18 -3.33 33.11
C PRO A 40 13.38 -2.03 33.06
N SER A 41 12.06 -2.14 33.12
CA SER A 41 11.16 -1.03 33.45
C SER A 41 11.13 -0.78 34.96
N ASN A 42 12.14 -0.09 35.49
CA ASN A 42 12.01 0.52 36.81
C ASN A 42 11.07 1.72 36.70
N TYR A 43 9.85 1.54 37.20
CA TYR A 43 8.93 2.64 37.52
C TYR A 43 9.47 3.38 38.75
N GLU A 44 10.51 4.20 38.57
CA GLU A 44 10.96 5.13 39.61
C GLU A 44 10.24 6.48 39.49
N ARG A 45 9.64 6.85 40.62
CA ARG A 45 8.76 8.00 40.80
C ARG A 45 9.59 9.24 41.10
N THR A 46 10.17 9.87 40.08
CA THR A 46 10.92 11.13 40.26
C THR A 46 10.45 12.27 39.34
N SER A 47 10.07 13.35 40.02
CA SER A 47 9.72 14.69 39.55
C SER A 47 10.48 15.24 38.33
N GLY A 48 9.78 15.87 37.38
CA GLY A 48 10.43 16.71 36.36
C GLY A 48 9.55 17.27 35.24
N SER A 49 8.88 18.40 35.48
CA SER A 49 8.62 19.44 34.47
C SER A 49 7.87 19.09 33.16
N VAL A 50 6.55 18.86 33.24
CA VAL A 50 5.68 19.01 32.05
C VAL A 50 5.48 20.50 31.74
N THR A 51 6.05 20.97 30.63
CA THR A 51 5.77 22.30 30.07
C THR A 51 4.30 22.40 29.65
N ARG A 52 3.54 23.28 30.29
CA ARG A 52 2.15 23.61 29.89
C ARG A 52 2.12 24.18 28.48
N PHE A 53 1.34 23.58 27.60
CA PHE A 53 0.80 24.29 26.44
C PHE A 53 -0.29 25.26 26.91
N HIS A 54 0.09 26.53 27.12
CA HIS A 54 -0.87 27.61 27.28
C HIS A 54 -1.35 28.07 25.90
N CYS A 55 -2.62 27.82 25.57
CA CYS A 55 -3.29 28.51 24.48
C CYS A 55 -3.76 29.89 24.98
N SER A 56 -3.19 30.96 24.43
CA SER A 56 -3.47 32.34 24.82
C SER A 56 -4.58 32.94 23.97
N VAL A 57 -5.73 33.25 24.59
CA VAL A 57 -6.80 34.03 23.96
C VAL A 57 -6.58 35.51 24.26
N ALA A 58 -6.35 36.31 23.22
CA ALA A 58 -6.17 37.75 23.34
C ALA A 58 -7.51 38.46 23.62
N GLY A 59 -7.67 39.02 24.82
CA GLY A 59 -8.82 39.86 25.19
C GLY A 59 -8.63 41.30 24.73
N ARG A 60 -9.53 41.82 23.89
CA ARG A 60 -9.59 43.26 23.57
C ARG A 60 -10.16 44.03 24.76
N THR A 61 -9.44 45.02 25.25
CA THR A 61 -9.89 45.93 26.31
C THR A 61 -10.74 47.07 25.76
N GLY A 62 -12.04 47.04 26.05
CA GLY A 62 -12.91 48.22 25.98
C GLY A 62 -12.89 48.95 27.32
N ALA A 63 -12.46 50.20 27.35
CA ALA A 63 -12.40 50.99 28.58
C ALA A 63 -13.72 51.72 28.85
N SER A 64 -14.19 51.71 30.09
CA SER A 64 -15.16 52.68 30.61
C SER A 64 -14.78 53.09 32.03
N THR A 65 -14.47 54.37 32.18
CA THR A 65 -14.05 55.01 33.42
C THR A 65 -15.23 55.37 34.32
N SER A 66 -15.13 55.12 35.62
CA SER A 66 -15.72 56.02 36.62
C SER A 66 -14.98 55.99 37.97
N VAL A 67 -14.59 57.19 38.37
CA VAL A 67 -14.12 57.64 39.69
C VAL A 67 -15.36 57.64 40.64
N SER A 68 -15.34 57.44 41.97
CA SER A 68 -14.43 57.97 43.01
C SER A 68 -14.58 57.27 44.37
N SER A 69 -13.62 57.60 45.26
CA SER A 69 -13.77 57.82 46.72
C SER A 69 -14.16 56.65 47.65
N SER A 70 -13.15 56.18 48.37
CA SER A 70 -13.26 55.69 49.74
C SER A 70 -13.57 56.80 50.74
N SER A 71 -14.42 56.55 51.74
CA SER A 71 -14.29 57.19 53.05
C SER A 71 -14.82 56.29 54.16
N SER A 72 -14.00 56.08 55.18
CA SER A 72 -14.35 55.36 56.41
C SER A 72 -15.10 56.26 57.37
N LYS A 73 -16.10 55.72 58.07
CA LYS A 73 -16.39 56.09 59.47
C LYS A 73 -17.22 55.03 60.18
N SER A 74 -16.68 54.55 61.29
CA SER A 74 -17.38 53.81 62.32
C SER A 74 -18.43 54.68 62.99
N ASN A 75 -19.61 54.13 63.30
CA ASN A 75 -20.37 54.54 64.47
C ASN A 75 -21.28 53.41 64.95
N THR A 76 -21.11 53.03 66.21
CA THR A 76 -21.87 51.97 66.89
C THR A 76 -23.15 52.56 67.47
N VAL A 77 -24.32 52.08 67.03
CA VAL A 77 -25.58 52.28 67.77
C VAL A 77 -26.33 50.96 67.84
N HIS A 78 -26.51 50.48 69.07
CA HIS A 78 -27.21 49.24 69.37
C HIS A 78 -28.72 49.50 69.35
N LEU A 79 -29.43 49.03 68.31
CA LEU A 79 -30.89 49.17 68.22
C LEU A 79 -31.54 47.81 67.91
N SER A 80 -31.96 47.14 68.97
CA SER A 80 -32.63 45.84 68.94
C SER A 80 -34.01 45.94 68.28
N ARG A 81 -34.13 45.58 66.99
CA ARG A 81 -35.45 45.53 66.32
C ARG A 81 -35.60 44.34 65.37
N LYS A 82 -36.34 43.34 65.87
CA LYS A 82 -37.08 42.25 65.19
C LYS A 82 -36.36 41.49 64.06
N GLN A 83 -36.28 40.17 64.23
CA GLN A 83 -36.12 39.25 63.10
C GLN A 83 -37.16 39.55 62.01
N VAL A 84 -36.69 39.95 60.84
CA VAL A 84 -37.43 39.84 59.59
C VAL A 84 -36.56 38.98 58.68
N LYS A 85 -37.01 37.76 58.39
CA LYS A 85 -36.35 36.87 57.44
C LYS A 85 -36.40 37.55 56.06
N PRO A 86 -35.29 37.87 55.39
CA PRO A 86 -35.34 38.11 53.96
C PRO A 86 -35.56 36.75 53.30
N SER A 87 -36.76 36.53 52.77
CA SER A 87 -37.09 35.38 51.93
C SER A 87 -36.40 35.50 50.56
N SER A 88 -35.08 35.36 50.53
CA SER A 88 -34.31 35.28 49.28
C SER A 88 -34.53 33.89 48.66
N LEU A 89 -35.63 33.72 47.94
CA LEU A 89 -36.01 32.47 47.28
C LEU A 89 -35.07 32.02 46.14
N TYR A 90 -33.95 32.73 45.91
CA TYR A 90 -32.84 32.28 45.08
C TYR A 90 -31.49 32.67 45.71
N SER A 91 -31.04 31.92 46.70
CA SER A 91 -29.63 31.90 47.10
C SER A 91 -28.81 31.27 45.98
N ARG A 92 -28.14 32.10 45.15
CA ARG A 92 -27.20 31.59 44.13
C ARG A 92 -26.16 30.70 44.81
N PRO A 93 -25.99 29.43 44.40
CA PRO A 93 -25.02 28.55 45.03
C PRO A 93 -23.62 29.15 44.91
N SER A 94 -22.87 29.12 46.02
CA SER A 94 -21.49 29.61 46.04
C SER A 94 -20.62 28.79 45.10
N LEU A 95 -19.54 29.40 44.58
CA LEU A 95 -18.56 28.69 43.74
C LEU A 95 -17.96 27.46 44.43
N SER A 96 -17.90 27.44 45.76
CA SER A 96 -17.49 26.27 46.55
C SER A 96 -18.54 25.15 46.54
N ASN A 97 -19.84 25.48 46.62
CA ASN A 97 -20.92 24.50 46.55
C ASN A 97 -21.02 23.89 45.14
N MET A 98 -20.95 24.72 44.09
CA MET A 98 -20.94 24.25 42.69
C MET A 98 -19.75 23.33 42.39
N LYS A 99 -18.57 23.59 42.99
CA LYS A 99 -17.41 22.69 42.86
C LYS A 99 -17.64 21.35 43.55
N LYS A 100 -18.17 21.34 44.77
CA LYS A 100 -18.50 20.10 45.51
C LYS A 100 -19.54 19.26 44.75
N GLU A 101 -20.56 19.89 44.21
CA GLU A 101 -21.61 19.24 43.42
C GLU A 101 -21.05 18.61 42.14
N ARG A 102 -20.19 19.31 41.39
CA ARG A 102 -19.48 18.76 40.23
C ARG A 102 -18.62 17.53 40.57
N ILE A 103 -17.91 17.56 41.70
CA ILE A 103 -17.10 16.42 42.16
C ILE A 103 -17.99 15.22 42.51
N ALA A 104 -19.09 15.44 43.25
CA ALA A 104 -20.03 14.39 43.62
C ALA A 104 -20.72 13.76 42.39
N ASN A 105 -21.10 14.57 41.40
CA ASN A 105 -21.70 14.08 40.17
C ASN A 105 -20.68 13.33 39.29
N ARG A 106 -19.41 13.77 39.24
CA ARG A 106 -18.34 13.04 38.57
C ARG A 106 -18.11 11.65 39.19
N ALA A 107 -18.14 11.56 40.52
CA ALA A 107 -17.99 10.27 41.22
C ALA A 107 -19.10 9.27 40.83
N LYS A 108 -20.37 9.73 40.75
CA LYS A 108 -21.49 8.90 40.27
C LYS A 108 -21.31 8.42 38.82
N VAL A 109 -20.81 9.28 37.94
CA VAL A 109 -20.51 8.92 36.55
C VAL A 109 -19.39 7.88 36.48
N TYR A 110 -18.35 8.01 37.32
CA TYR A 110 -17.24 7.05 37.38
C TYR A 110 -17.69 5.68 37.90
N GLU A 111 -18.54 5.64 38.92
CA GLU A 111 -19.14 4.42 39.44
C GLU A 111 -19.99 3.72 38.37
N PHE A 112 -20.86 4.46 37.68
CA PHE A 112 -21.65 3.96 36.56
C PHE A 112 -20.78 3.38 35.42
N LEU A 113 -19.71 4.09 35.02
CA LEU A 113 -18.77 3.60 34.00
C LEU A 113 -18.11 2.28 34.42
N ARG A 114 -17.69 2.17 35.69
CA ARG A 114 -17.07 0.94 36.22
C ARG A 114 -18.05 -0.23 36.26
N VAL A 115 -19.34 0.00 36.55
CA VAL A 115 -20.39 -1.03 36.49
C VAL A 115 -20.57 -1.56 35.06
N LEU A 116 -20.39 -0.71 34.04
CA LEU A 116 -20.40 -1.11 32.62
C LEU A 116 -19.07 -1.73 32.14
N GLY A 117 -18.06 -1.86 33.00
CA GLY A 117 -16.73 -2.36 32.63
C GLY A 117 -15.83 -1.33 31.93
N ILE A 118 -16.19 -0.04 31.95
CA ILE A 118 -15.37 1.05 31.41
C ILE A 118 -14.42 1.57 32.48
N ILE A 119 -13.14 1.74 32.14
CA ILE A 119 -12.09 2.25 33.03
C ILE A 119 -12.04 3.78 32.92
N PRO A 120 -12.46 4.54 33.96
CA PRO A 120 -12.60 6.00 33.86
C PRO A 120 -11.31 6.77 34.18
N ASP A 121 -10.23 6.08 34.55
CA ASP A 121 -9.05 6.68 35.17
C ASP A 121 -8.28 7.62 34.20
N GLU A 122 -8.34 7.36 32.88
CA GLU A 122 -7.79 8.24 31.83
C GLU A 122 -8.67 9.48 31.54
N LEU A 123 -9.88 9.55 32.08
CA LEU A 123 -10.79 10.69 31.87
C LEU A 123 -10.45 11.88 32.78
N ASP A 124 -9.51 11.73 33.73
CA ASP A 124 -9.14 12.75 34.69
C ASP A 124 -8.67 14.06 34.04
N GLY A 125 -9.26 15.17 34.50
CA GLY A 125 -9.06 16.50 33.90
C GLY A 125 -9.99 16.83 32.71
N LEU A 126 -10.66 15.85 32.10
CA LEU A 126 -11.60 16.08 31.00
C LEU A 126 -12.95 16.61 31.49
N GLU A 127 -13.57 17.54 30.74
CA GLU A 127 -14.93 18.01 31.00
C GLU A 127 -15.96 16.95 30.57
N LEU A 128 -16.39 16.12 31.52
CA LEU A 128 -17.42 15.11 31.33
C LEU A 128 -18.84 15.68 31.55
N PRO A 129 -19.88 15.01 31.04
CA PRO A 129 -21.27 15.28 31.39
C PRO A 129 -21.52 15.36 32.90
N VAL A 130 -22.45 16.25 33.29
CA VAL A 130 -22.84 16.46 34.69
C VAL A 130 -23.81 15.38 35.19
N THR A 131 -24.46 14.63 34.29
CA THR A 131 -25.44 13.58 34.64
C THR A 131 -25.07 12.24 34.01
N VAL A 132 -25.46 11.17 34.69
CA VAL A 132 -25.30 9.78 34.22
C VAL A 132 -26.07 9.54 32.92
N GLU A 133 -27.29 10.07 32.80
CA GLU A 133 -28.15 9.98 31.61
C GLU A 133 -27.44 10.45 30.32
N VAL A 134 -26.70 11.56 30.38
CA VAL A 134 -25.98 12.10 29.21
C VAL A 134 -24.69 11.32 28.93
N MET A 135 -24.13 10.63 29.93
CA MET A 135 -23.06 9.64 29.69
C MET A 135 -23.63 8.38 29.03
N GLN A 136 -24.79 7.91 29.47
CA GLN A 136 -25.50 6.79 28.87
C GLN A 136 -25.90 7.10 27.40
N GLU A 137 -26.41 8.30 27.08
CA GLU A 137 -26.67 8.74 25.70
C GLU A 137 -25.42 8.59 24.80
N ARG A 138 -24.22 8.89 25.33
CA ARG A 138 -22.95 8.74 24.59
C ARG A 138 -22.59 7.27 24.36
N ILE A 139 -22.69 6.44 25.39
CA ILE A 139 -22.36 5.01 25.31
C ILE A 139 -23.34 4.28 24.39
N ASP A 140 -24.65 4.53 24.54
CA ASP A 140 -25.70 3.97 23.68
C ASP A 140 -25.50 4.38 22.21
N PHE A 141 -25.02 5.61 21.96
CA PHE A 141 -24.70 6.07 20.60
C PHE A 141 -23.47 5.36 20.04
N LEU A 142 -22.41 5.19 20.82
CA LEU A 142 -21.20 4.44 20.39
C LEU A 142 -21.53 2.96 20.13
N HIS A 143 -22.38 2.33 20.96
CA HIS A 143 -22.87 0.97 20.71
C HIS A 143 -23.74 0.88 19.43
N LYS A 144 -24.56 1.89 19.12
CA LYS A 144 -25.30 1.97 17.84
C LYS A 144 -24.39 2.12 16.61
N LEU A 145 -23.14 2.57 16.80
CA LEU A 145 -22.10 2.58 15.77
C LEU A 145 -21.29 1.27 15.71
N GLY A 146 -21.66 0.25 16.49
CA GLY A 146 -20.99 -1.05 16.52
C GLY A 146 -19.72 -1.12 17.38
N LEU A 147 -19.42 -0.06 18.15
CA LEU A 147 -18.27 -0.05 19.06
C LEU A 147 -18.62 -0.81 20.35
N THR A 148 -17.69 -1.64 20.82
CA THR A 148 -17.80 -2.44 22.04
C THR A 148 -17.28 -1.68 23.26
N ILE A 149 -17.48 -2.23 24.46
CA ILE A 149 -16.85 -1.70 25.69
C ILE A 149 -15.31 -1.83 25.62
N GLU A 150 -14.78 -2.85 24.95
CA GLU A 150 -13.34 -2.99 24.68
C GLU A 150 -12.84 -1.86 23.77
N ASP A 151 -13.56 -1.57 22.68
CA ASP A 151 -13.24 -0.44 21.79
C ASP A 151 -13.25 0.91 22.53
N ILE A 152 -14.19 1.11 23.47
CA ILE A 152 -14.26 2.31 24.32
C ILE A 152 -13.08 2.34 25.31
N ASN A 153 -12.71 1.22 25.91
CA ASN A 153 -11.55 1.14 26.82
C ASN A 153 -10.21 1.33 26.11
N ASN A 154 -10.11 1.01 24.81
CA ASN A 154 -8.92 1.29 24.00
C ASN A 154 -8.71 2.79 23.70
N TYR A 155 -9.77 3.62 23.82
CA TYR A 155 -9.67 5.08 23.77
C TYR A 155 -10.78 5.76 24.60
N PRO A 156 -10.68 5.79 25.94
CA PRO A 156 -11.76 6.25 26.82
C PRO A 156 -12.16 7.71 26.57
N LEU A 157 -11.22 8.53 26.09
CA LEU A 157 -11.40 9.95 25.80
C LEU A 157 -12.57 10.24 24.84
N VAL A 158 -12.98 9.28 23.99
CA VAL A 158 -14.19 9.39 23.14
C VAL A 158 -15.44 9.77 23.94
N LEU A 159 -15.53 9.34 25.21
CA LEU A 159 -16.63 9.68 26.12
C LEU A 159 -16.68 11.17 26.49
N GLY A 160 -15.61 11.93 26.22
CA GLY A 160 -15.61 13.40 26.28
C GLY A 160 -16.38 14.08 25.14
N CYS A 161 -16.51 13.43 23.98
CA CYS A 161 -17.20 13.99 22.83
C CYS A 161 -18.71 14.13 23.05
N SER A 162 -19.28 15.25 22.61
CA SER A 162 -20.74 15.40 22.57
C SER A 162 -21.29 14.70 21.33
N VAL A 163 -22.30 13.85 21.51
CA VAL A 163 -23.04 13.22 20.39
C VAL A 163 -23.49 14.27 19.38
N LYS A 164 -24.14 15.35 19.86
CA LYS A 164 -24.77 16.38 19.02
C LYS A 164 -23.80 17.43 18.46
N LYS A 165 -22.74 17.79 19.21
CA LYS A 165 -21.78 18.85 18.79
C LYS A 165 -20.53 18.33 18.10
N ASN A 166 -20.17 17.05 18.29
CA ASN A 166 -18.93 16.47 17.79
C ASN A 166 -19.21 15.25 16.92
N MET A 167 -19.78 14.18 17.50
CA MET A 167 -19.89 12.88 16.81
C MET A 167 -20.78 12.93 15.56
N ILE A 168 -22.02 13.43 15.68
CA ILE A 168 -22.95 13.53 14.55
C ILE A 168 -22.40 14.41 13.43
N PRO A 169 -21.90 15.65 13.67
CA PRO A 169 -21.27 16.46 12.63
C PRO A 169 -20.10 15.77 11.90
N VAL A 170 -19.21 15.07 12.63
CA VAL A 170 -18.09 14.34 12.02
C VAL A 170 -18.59 13.21 11.13
N LEU A 171 -19.54 12.40 11.59
CA LEU A 171 -20.08 11.26 10.84
C LEU A 171 -20.93 11.70 9.63
N ASP A 172 -21.70 12.78 9.75
CA ASP A 172 -22.42 13.41 8.64
C ASP A 172 -21.44 13.96 7.59
N TYR A 173 -20.33 14.58 8.01
CA TYR A 173 -19.29 15.03 7.09
C TYR A 173 -18.60 13.88 6.37
N LEU A 174 -18.19 12.81 7.08
CA LEU A 174 -17.62 11.61 6.45
C LEU A 174 -18.61 10.96 5.46
N GLY A 175 -19.89 10.89 5.82
CA GLY A 175 -20.95 10.41 4.91
C GLY A 175 -21.13 11.29 3.66
N LYS A 176 -21.00 12.62 3.79
CA LYS A 176 -21.03 13.56 2.66
C LYS A 176 -19.81 13.45 1.74
N LEU A 177 -18.68 12.94 2.23
CA LEU A 177 -17.52 12.59 1.42
C LEU A 177 -17.64 11.22 0.75
N GLY A 178 -18.72 10.46 1.00
CA GLY A 178 -18.95 9.13 0.46
C GLY A 178 -18.36 7.98 1.28
N VAL A 179 -17.85 8.23 2.49
CA VAL A 179 -17.39 7.14 3.38
C VAL A 179 -18.60 6.28 3.78
N ARG A 180 -18.49 4.96 3.59
CA ARG A 180 -19.61 4.03 3.73
C ARG A 180 -19.97 3.85 5.21
N LYS A 181 -21.28 3.89 5.53
CA LYS A 181 -21.75 3.68 6.92
C LYS A 181 -21.34 2.31 7.49
N SER A 182 -21.16 1.29 6.65
CA SER A 182 -20.68 -0.04 7.04
C SER A 182 -19.21 -0.04 7.49
N THR A 183 -18.38 0.88 7.00
CA THR A 183 -16.96 0.97 7.36
C THR A 183 -16.71 1.84 8.59
N PHE A 184 -17.70 2.64 9.04
CA PHE A 184 -17.58 3.54 10.19
C PHE A 184 -17.08 2.85 11.46
N THR A 185 -17.49 1.61 11.75
CA THR A 185 -17.03 0.90 12.95
C THR A 185 -15.53 0.62 12.91
N GLU A 186 -14.99 0.08 11.80
CA GLU A 186 -13.55 -0.19 11.66
C GLU A 186 -12.73 1.10 11.48
N PHE A 187 -13.33 2.14 10.89
CA PHE A 187 -12.75 3.49 10.85
C PHE A 187 -12.54 4.03 12.27
N LEU A 188 -13.58 4.00 13.10
CA LEU A 188 -13.56 4.51 14.47
C LEU A 188 -12.73 3.63 15.41
N ARG A 189 -12.58 2.32 15.15
CA ARG A 189 -11.63 1.46 15.88
C ARG A 189 -10.18 1.87 15.68
N ARG A 190 -9.80 2.28 14.46
CA ARG A 190 -8.42 2.67 14.14
C ARG A 190 -8.11 4.12 14.50
N TYR A 191 -9.08 5.02 14.32
CA TYR A 191 -8.87 6.46 14.54
C TYR A 191 -10.04 7.12 15.31
N PRO A 192 -10.34 6.66 16.54
CA PRO A 192 -11.47 7.16 17.34
C PRO A 192 -11.37 8.66 17.68
N GLN A 193 -10.15 9.20 17.75
CA GLN A 193 -9.89 10.62 17.98
C GLN A 193 -10.47 11.55 16.89
N VAL A 194 -10.86 11.02 15.71
CA VAL A 194 -11.61 11.79 14.70
C VAL A 194 -12.87 12.43 15.27
N LEU A 195 -13.50 11.79 16.26
CA LEU A 195 -14.73 12.28 16.87
C LEU A 195 -14.52 13.54 17.72
N HIS A 196 -13.28 13.86 18.10
CA HIS A 196 -12.96 15.12 18.78
C HIS A 196 -12.78 16.29 17.80
N ALA A 197 -12.53 16.01 16.52
CA ALA A 197 -12.15 17.00 15.53
C ALA A 197 -13.31 17.94 15.14
N SER A 198 -12.97 19.19 14.85
CA SER A 198 -13.84 20.14 14.19
C SER A 198 -13.88 19.86 12.69
N VAL A 199 -15.07 19.60 12.14
CA VAL A 199 -15.27 19.43 10.69
C VAL A 199 -14.69 20.59 9.90
N VAL A 200 -14.90 21.84 10.35
CA VAL A 200 -14.53 23.05 9.61
C VAL A 200 -13.06 23.43 9.79
N VAL A 201 -12.50 23.20 10.98
CA VAL A 201 -11.14 23.67 11.33
C VAL A 201 -10.07 22.61 11.11
N ASP A 202 -10.41 21.33 11.32
CA ASP A 202 -9.45 20.23 11.29
C ASP A 202 -9.66 19.35 10.05
N LEU A 203 -10.87 18.81 9.84
CA LEU A 203 -11.10 17.78 8.82
C LEU A 203 -11.16 18.36 7.39
N ALA A 204 -11.96 19.41 7.17
CA ALA A 204 -12.16 19.96 5.82
C ALA A 204 -10.88 20.54 5.20
N PRO A 205 -9.95 21.19 5.94
CA PRO A 205 -8.66 21.58 5.40
C PRO A 205 -7.79 20.39 4.96
N VAL A 206 -7.79 19.27 5.68
CA VAL A 206 -7.07 18.05 5.26
C VAL A 206 -7.67 17.47 3.98
N VAL A 207 -9.00 17.35 3.91
CA VAL A 207 -9.67 16.84 2.71
C VAL A 207 -9.44 17.74 1.49
N LYS A 208 -9.50 19.06 1.67
CA LYS A 208 -9.17 20.02 0.60
C LYS A 208 -7.70 19.94 0.18
N TYR A 209 -6.79 19.67 1.12
CA TYR A 209 -5.38 19.46 0.82
C TYR A 209 -5.18 18.17 0.00
N LEU A 210 -5.81 17.05 0.38
CA LEU A 210 -5.80 15.80 -0.39
C LEU A 210 -6.33 15.98 -1.82
N GLN A 211 -7.43 16.70 -1.99
CA GLN A 211 -7.96 17.07 -3.32
C GLN A 211 -6.97 17.93 -4.13
N GLY A 212 -6.15 18.75 -3.47
CA GLY A 212 -5.07 19.53 -4.08
C GLY A 212 -3.82 18.73 -4.46
N LEU A 213 -3.78 17.42 -4.17
CA LEU A 213 -2.70 16.50 -4.55
C LEU A 213 -3.10 15.62 -5.77
N ASP A 214 -4.02 16.11 -6.61
CA ASP A 214 -4.63 15.39 -7.74
C ASP A 214 -5.39 14.09 -7.37
N ILE A 215 -5.73 13.88 -6.08
CA ILE A 215 -6.65 12.80 -5.67
C ILE A 215 -8.07 13.18 -6.11
N LYS A 216 -8.70 12.34 -6.95
CA LYS A 216 -10.06 12.60 -7.45
C LYS A 216 -11.06 12.66 -6.29
N PRO A 217 -12.09 13.54 -6.32
CA PRO A 217 -13.08 13.63 -5.24
C PRO A 217 -13.76 12.29 -4.88
N ASN A 218 -13.96 11.42 -5.87
CA ASN A 218 -14.56 10.09 -5.69
C ASN A 218 -13.60 9.09 -5.01
N ASP A 219 -12.28 9.31 -5.06
CA ASP A 219 -11.25 8.47 -4.44
C ASP A 219 -10.96 8.88 -2.98
N ILE A 220 -11.33 10.11 -2.58
CA ILE A 220 -11.22 10.59 -1.19
C ILE A 220 -11.80 9.61 -0.16
N PRO A 221 -13.04 9.07 -0.30
CA PRO A 221 -13.55 8.11 0.67
C PRO A 221 -12.70 6.83 0.72
N ARG A 222 -12.16 6.34 -0.40
CA ARG A 222 -11.24 5.17 -0.42
C ARG A 222 -9.95 5.47 0.35
N VAL A 223 -9.38 6.66 0.18
CA VAL A 223 -8.20 7.13 0.94
C VAL A 223 -8.48 7.20 2.43
N LEU A 224 -9.61 7.81 2.83
CA LEU A 224 -10.00 7.93 4.23
C LEU A 224 -10.36 6.59 4.86
N GLU A 225 -11.03 5.70 4.14
CA GLU A 225 -11.33 4.33 4.59
C GLU A 225 -10.06 3.49 4.72
N LYS A 226 -9.06 3.67 3.84
CA LYS A 226 -7.79 2.94 3.94
C LYS A 226 -6.92 3.48 5.07
N TYR A 227 -6.76 4.80 5.21
CA TYR A 227 -5.87 5.43 6.20
C TYR A 227 -6.53 6.62 6.94
N PRO A 228 -7.48 6.35 7.87
CA PRO A 228 -8.18 7.37 8.66
C PRO A 228 -7.27 8.37 9.37
N GLU A 229 -6.10 7.91 9.81
CA GLU A 229 -5.10 8.67 10.56
C GLU A 229 -4.57 9.89 9.78
N VAL A 230 -4.73 9.91 8.45
CA VAL A 230 -4.39 11.06 7.60
C VAL A 230 -5.08 12.35 8.05
N LEU A 231 -6.30 12.25 8.60
CA LEU A 231 -7.08 13.36 9.14
C LEU A 231 -6.45 14.01 10.39
N GLY A 232 -5.48 13.33 11.03
CA GLY A 232 -4.74 13.84 12.18
C GLY A 232 -3.44 14.57 11.83
N PHE A 233 -3.02 14.55 10.56
CA PHE A 233 -1.76 15.18 10.17
C PHE A 233 -1.90 16.68 9.89
N LYS A 234 -0.84 17.40 10.26
CA LYS A 234 -0.66 18.79 9.84
C LYS A 234 -0.38 18.84 8.34
N LEU A 235 -1.02 19.79 7.66
CA LEU A 235 -0.86 20.02 6.22
C LEU A 235 0.61 20.30 5.87
N GLU A 236 1.21 21.22 6.62
CA GLU A 236 2.65 21.48 6.61
C GLU A 236 3.37 20.52 7.58
N GLY A 237 4.33 19.77 7.05
CA GLY A 237 5.05 18.74 7.79
C GLY A 237 5.20 17.46 6.96
N THR A 238 4.99 16.30 7.58
CA THR A 238 5.23 14.98 6.97
C THR A 238 4.58 14.85 5.59
N MET A 239 3.28 15.15 5.47
CA MET A 239 2.53 15.03 4.21
C MET A 239 3.16 15.84 3.08
N SER A 240 3.40 17.14 3.31
CA SER A 240 4.06 18.01 2.33
C SER A 240 5.48 17.56 1.99
N THR A 241 6.24 17.05 2.96
CA THR A 241 7.61 16.55 2.70
C THR A 241 7.62 15.26 1.90
N SER A 242 6.69 14.33 2.15
CA SER A 242 6.58 13.07 1.38
C SER A 242 6.22 13.35 -0.07
N VAL A 243 5.22 14.21 -0.32
CA VAL A 243 4.85 14.63 -1.68
C VAL A 243 6.01 15.34 -2.38
N ALA A 244 6.66 16.30 -1.72
CA ALA A 244 7.79 17.03 -2.30
C ALA A 244 8.96 16.09 -2.64
N TYR A 245 9.21 15.07 -1.81
CA TYR A 245 10.24 14.07 -2.07
C TYR A 245 9.88 13.16 -3.27
N LEU A 246 8.64 12.67 -3.35
CA LEU A 246 8.16 11.89 -4.51
C LEU A 246 8.35 12.66 -5.82
N VAL A 247 7.91 13.93 -5.86
CA VAL A 247 8.10 14.80 -7.03
C VAL A 247 9.59 15.04 -7.30
N GLY A 248 10.41 15.19 -6.25
CA GLY A 248 11.85 15.38 -6.35
C GLY A 248 12.64 14.17 -6.88
N ILE A 249 12.13 12.94 -6.73
CA ILE A 249 12.73 11.73 -7.34
C ILE A 249 12.21 11.47 -8.76
N GLY A 250 11.21 12.22 -9.25
CA GLY A 250 10.68 12.11 -10.61
C GLY A 250 9.28 11.50 -10.73
N VAL A 251 8.55 11.30 -9.62
CA VAL A 251 7.11 11.00 -9.69
C VAL A 251 6.40 12.22 -10.25
N SER A 252 5.60 12.03 -11.30
CA SER A 252 4.85 13.13 -11.90
C SER A 252 3.76 13.63 -10.94
N ARG A 253 3.57 14.95 -10.90
CA ARG A 253 2.51 15.59 -10.09
C ARG A 253 1.13 14.97 -10.35
N ARG A 254 0.80 14.71 -11.62
CA ARG A 254 -0.46 14.05 -12.04
C ARG A 254 -0.63 12.63 -11.49
N GLU A 255 0.46 11.90 -11.24
CA GLU A 255 0.39 10.53 -10.67
C GLU A 255 0.41 10.52 -9.14
N VAL A 256 0.75 11.64 -8.48
CA VAL A 256 0.75 11.70 -7.02
C VAL A 256 -0.63 11.34 -6.48
N GLY A 257 -1.70 11.81 -7.11
CA GLY A 257 -3.07 11.42 -6.79
C GLY A 257 -3.28 9.91 -6.84
N GLY A 258 -2.94 9.26 -7.96
CA GLY A 258 -3.07 7.80 -8.13
C GLY A 258 -2.20 6.99 -7.16
N VAL A 259 -0.97 7.44 -6.88
CA VAL A 259 -0.07 6.86 -5.87
C VAL A 259 -0.69 6.91 -4.48
N LEU A 260 -1.25 8.06 -4.10
CA LEU A 260 -1.85 8.27 -2.78
C LEU A 260 -3.22 7.60 -2.64
N THR A 261 -4.00 7.45 -3.71
CA THR A 261 -5.22 6.60 -3.71
C THR A 261 -4.87 5.14 -3.46
N LYS A 262 -3.77 4.64 -4.05
CA LYS A 262 -3.31 3.26 -3.87
C LYS A 262 -2.69 3.04 -2.48
N TYR A 263 -1.80 3.92 -2.01
CA TYR A 263 -1.08 3.78 -0.74
C TYR A 263 -0.98 5.13 0.03
N PRO A 264 -2.07 5.58 0.67
CA PRO A 264 -2.10 6.86 1.39
C PRO A 264 -1.16 6.92 2.61
N GLU A 265 -0.73 5.76 3.13
CA GLU A 265 0.20 5.61 4.26
C GLU A 265 1.53 6.37 4.04
N ILE A 266 1.94 6.60 2.78
CA ILE A 266 3.10 7.43 2.39
C ILE A 266 3.06 8.82 3.03
N LEU A 267 1.88 9.39 3.25
CA LEU A 267 1.70 10.72 3.88
C LEU A 267 2.12 10.75 5.36
N GLY A 268 2.09 9.60 6.04
CA GLY A 268 2.58 9.43 7.41
C GLY A 268 4.05 8.98 7.49
N MET A 269 4.63 8.50 6.40
CA MET A 269 6.01 8.00 6.37
C MET A 269 7.04 9.13 6.50
N ARG A 270 8.04 8.95 7.37
CA ARG A 270 9.13 9.93 7.53
C ARG A 270 10.14 9.79 6.40
N VAL A 271 10.14 10.74 5.45
CA VAL A 271 11.07 10.79 4.31
C VAL A 271 12.51 10.43 4.70
N GLY A 272 13.12 11.20 5.61
CA GLY A 272 14.53 11.05 5.98
C GLY A 272 14.88 9.78 6.80
N ARG A 273 13.90 8.96 7.19
CA ARG A 273 14.14 7.70 7.92
C ARG A 273 13.69 6.45 7.16
N VAL A 274 12.75 6.57 6.23
CA VAL A 274 12.14 5.42 5.54
C VAL A 274 12.27 5.56 4.03
N ILE A 275 11.56 6.53 3.43
CA ILE A 275 11.48 6.66 1.96
C ILE A 275 12.86 6.94 1.35
N LYS A 276 13.62 7.90 1.90
CA LYS A 276 14.92 8.29 1.35
C LYS A 276 15.97 7.16 1.45
N PRO A 277 16.23 6.53 2.61
CA PRO A 277 17.14 5.39 2.69
C PRO A 277 16.75 4.21 1.78
N PHE A 278 15.44 3.96 1.61
CA PHE A 278 14.94 2.93 0.70
C PHE A 278 15.28 3.24 -0.77
N VAL A 279 15.03 4.47 -1.22
CA VAL A 279 15.39 4.91 -2.58
C VAL A 279 16.91 4.88 -2.79
N GLU A 280 17.69 5.43 -1.85
CA GLU A 280 19.16 5.43 -1.93
C GLU A 280 19.75 4.01 -1.96
N TYR A 281 19.12 3.04 -1.30
CA TYR A 281 19.50 1.64 -1.38
C TYR A 281 19.23 1.03 -2.76
N LEU A 282 18.06 1.27 -3.35
CA LEU A 282 17.72 0.82 -4.70
C LEU A 282 18.62 1.46 -5.78
N GLU A 283 19.00 2.73 -5.61
CA GLU A 283 20.02 3.39 -6.43
C GLU A 283 21.38 2.71 -6.28
N GLY A 284 21.76 2.33 -5.05
CA GLY A 284 22.97 1.57 -4.75
C GLY A 284 23.02 0.15 -5.33
N LEU A 285 21.87 -0.43 -5.70
CA LEU A 285 21.80 -1.66 -6.49
C LEU A 285 22.09 -1.43 -7.98
N GLY A 286 21.93 -0.20 -8.47
CA GLY A 286 22.08 0.19 -9.87
C GLY A 286 20.76 0.52 -10.59
N ILE A 287 19.64 0.70 -9.86
CA ILE A 287 18.37 1.12 -10.48
C ILE A 287 18.38 2.64 -10.65
N PRO A 288 18.15 3.20 -11.87
CA PRO A 288 18.08 4.65 -12.07
C PRO A 288 16.96 5.31 -11.24
N ARG A 289 17.21 6.51 -10.69
CA ARG A 289 16.24 7.25 -9.85
C ARG A 289 14.85 7.37 -10.48
N LEU A 290 14.77 7.67 -11.77
CA LEU A 290 13.50 7.78 -12.51
C LEU A 290 12.80 6.42 -12.65
N ALA A 291 13.53 5.32 -12.85
CA ALA A 291 12.96 3.97 -12.86
C ALA A 291 12.41 3.59 -11.47
N ILE A 292 13.06 4.00 -10.37
CA ILE A 292 12.53 3.85 -9.00
C ILE A 292 11.25 4.66 -8.82
N ALA A 293 11.20 5.91 -9.29
CA ALA A 293 9.98 6.73 -9.25
C ALA A 293 8.82 6.07 -10.02
N ARG A 294 9.10 5.49 -11.19
CA ARG A 294 8.13 4.72 -12.01
C ARG A 294 7.69 3.43 -11.33
N LEU A 295 8.57 2.80 -10.55
CA LEU A 295 8.26 1.65 -9.71
C LEU A 295 7.26 2.01 -8.61
N ILE A 296 7.48 3.15 -7.95
CA ILE A 296 6.58 3.70 -6.93
C ILE A 296 5.25 4.16 -7.54
N GLU A 297 5.24 4.76 -8.74
CA GLU A 297 4.00 5.10 -9.48
C GLU A 297 3.12 3.86 -9.72
N LYS A 298 3.72 2.75 -10.15
CA LYS A 298 2.99 1.50 -10.44
C LYS A 298 2.62 0.72 -9.17
N ARG A 299 3.56 0.54 -8.25
CA ARG A 299 3.45 -0.32 -7.05
C ARG A 299 3.90 0.43 -5.78
N PRO A 300 3.14 1.42 -5.30
CA PRO A 300 3.60 2.27 -4.18
C PRO A 300 3.79 1.51 -2.86
N HIS A 301 3.15 0.34 -2.70
CA HIS A 301 3.30 -0.55 -1.54
C HIS A 301 4.74 -1.04 -1.31
N ILE A 302 5.65 -0.98 -2.30
CA ILE A 302 7.05 -1.34 -2.09
C ILE A 302 7.73 -0.52 -0.99
N LEU A 303 7.29 0.73 -0.79
CA LEU A 303 7.80 1.61 0.26
C LEU A 303 7.43 1.13 1.68
N GLY A 304 6.42 0.27 1.80
CA GLY A 304 6.05 -0.38 3.06
C GLY A 304 6.97 -1.55 3.44
N PHE A 305 7.87 -1.99 2.56
CA PHE A 305 8.81 -3.06 2.86
C PHE A 305 9.95 -2.57 3.75
N GLY A 306 10.16 -3.27 4.86
CA GLY A 306 11.22 -3.01 5.81
C GLY A 306 12.62 -3.14 5.20
N LEU A 307 13.39 -2.04 5.21
CA LEU A 307 14.67 -1.97 4.50
C LEU A 307 15.74 -2.90 5.09
N GLU A 308 15.84 -2.98 6.42
CA GLU A 308 16.87 -3.76 7.12
C GLU A 308 16.40 -5.20 7.35
N GLU A 309 15.10 -5.39 7.58
CA GLU A 309 14.48 -6.64 8.01
C GLU A 309 13.92 -7.51 6.87
N ARG A 310 13.65 -6.92 5.69
CA ARG A 310 13.15 -7.64 4.50
C ARG A 310 14.04 -7.40 3.28
N VAL A 311 14.18 -6.15 2.84
CA VAL A 311 14.78 -5.80 1.55
C VAL A 311 16.24 -6.25 1.46
N LYS A 312 17.10 -5.83 2.40
CA LYS A 312 18.52 -6.24 2.41
C LYS A 312 18.71 -7.76 2.56
N PRO A 313 18.05 -8.47 3.50
CA PRO A 313 18.11 -9.93 3.58
C PRO A 313 17.66 -10.65 2.30
N ASN A 314 16.63 -10.13 1.61
CA ASN A 314 16.15 -10.71 0.36
C ASN A 314 17.16 -10.50 -0.78
N VAL A 315 17.77 -9.32 -0.91
CA VAL A 315 18.86 -9.09 -1.88
C VAL A 315 20.07 -9.97 -1.59
N ALA A 316 20.45 -10.15 -0.32
CA ALA A 316 21.51 -11.07 0.08
C ALA A 316 21.15 -12.53 -0.26
N SER A 317 19.88 -12.92 -0.12
CA SER A 317 19.38 -14.25 -0.48
C SER A 317 19.42 -14.47 -2.00
N LEU A 318 19.17 -13.46 -2.84
CA LEU A 318 19.36 -13.60 -4.29
C LEU A 318 20.83 -13.92 -4.62
N LEU A 319 21.78 -13.16 -4.03
CA LEU A 319 23.22 -13.39 -4.22
C LEU A 319 23.69 -14.76 -3.72
N GLU A 320 23.13 -15.25 -2.61
CA GLU A 320 23.38 -16.60 -2.06
C GLU A 320 22.91 -17.73 -3.00
N PHE A 321 21.92 -17.44 -3.86
CA PHE A 321 21.37 -18.38 -4.86
C PHE A 321 21.90 -18.08 -6.27
N ASN A 322 23.17 -17.68 -6.35
CA ASN A 322 23.94 -17.52 -7.58
C ASN A 322 23.41 -16.45 -8.57
N VAL A 323 22.46 -15.60 -8.17
CA VAL A 323 22.00 -14.46 -8.97
C VAL A 323 23.13 -13.43 -9.10
N ARG A 324 23.47 -13.05 -10.33
CA ARG A 324 24.51 -12.06 -10.61
C ARG A 324 24.10 -10.68 -10.11
N LYS A 325 25.02 -9.98 -9.43
CA LYS A 325 24.81 -8.62 -8.92
C LYS A 325 24.35 -7.64 -10.01
N ALA A 326 24.86 -7.79 -11.23
CA ALA A 326 24.49 -6.96 -12.39
C ALA A 326 23.02 -7.13 -12.83
N SER A 327 22.39 -8.26 -12.52
CA SER A 327 21.01 -8.57 -12.89
C SER A 327 19.99 -8.11 -11.83
N LEU A 328 20.44 -7.80 -10.61
CA LEU A 328 19.57 -7.34 -9.51
C LEU A 328 18.68 -6.14 -9.87
N PRO A 329 19.16 -5.08 -10.56
CA PRO A 329 18.28 -4.00 -11.00
C PRO A 329 17.11 -4.49 -11.87
N SER A 330 17.41 -5.36 -12.85
CA SER A 330 16.42 -5.91 -13.78
C SER A 330 15.40 -6.77 -13.06
N ILE A 331 15.83 -7.65 -12.17
CA ILE A 331 14.96 -8.51 -11.34
C ILE A 331 14.00 -7.65 -10.50
N VAL A 332 14.51 -6.64 -9.78
CA VAL A 332 13.69 -5.79 -8.90
C VAL A 332 12.74 -4.90 -9.71
N ALA A 333 13.11 -4.46 -10.91
CA ALA A 333 12.24 -3.70 -11.79
C ALA A 333 11.13 -4.55 -12.44
N GLN A 334 11.43 -5.81 -12.80
CA GLN A 334 10.47 -6.77 -13.36
C GLN A 334 9.47 -7.28 -12.31
N TYR A 335 9.93 -7.57 -11.10
CA TYR A 335 9.11 -8.17 -10.04
C TYR A 335 9.42 -7.54 -8.65
N PRO A 336 8.89 -6.34 -8.36
CA PRO A 336 9.25 -5.56 -7.16
C PRO A 336 8.85 -6.25 -5.84
N GLU A 337 7.89 -7.16 -5.87
CA GLU A 337 7.50 -7.94 -4.70
C GLU A 337 8.64 -8.82 -4.17
N ILE A 338 9.63 -9.19 -5.00
CA ILE A 338 10.71 -10.12 -4.64
C ILE A 338 11.53 -9.65 -3.43
N ILE A 339 11.65 -8.33 -3.23
CA ILE A 339 12.35 -7.73 -2.09
C ILE A 339 11.48 -7.61 -0.83
N GLY A 340 10.17 -7.79 -0.92
CA GLY A 340 9.24 -7.70 0.21
C GLY A 340 8.74 -9.04 0.76
N ILE A 341 8.66 -10.07 -0.09
CA ILE A 341 8.17 -11.41 0.29
C ILE A 341 9.15 -12.16 1.21
N ASP A 342 8.68 -13.27 1.80
CA ASP A 342 9.53 -14.21 2.53
C ASP A 342 10.33 -15.07 1.54
N LEU A 343 11.44 -14.50 1.02
CA LEU A 343 12.08 -15.00 -0.20
C LEU A 343 12.90 -16.27 0.01
N LYS A 344 13.69 -16.36 1.09
CA LYS A 344 14.66 -17.44 1.27
C LYS A 344 14.01 -18.84 1.32
N PRO A 345 12.89 -19.08 2.04
CA PRO A 345 12.20 -20.37 2.00
C PRO A 345 11.62 -20.70 0.62
N LYS A 346 11.12 -19.68 -0.10
CA LYS A 346 10.63 -19.83 -1.49
C LYS A 346 11.75 -20.26 -2.45
N LEU A 347 12.91 -19.59 -2.40
CA LEU A 347 14.08 -19.95 -3.20
C LEU A 347 14.55 -21.39 -2.91
N LEU A 348 14.61 -21.80 -1.64
CA LEU A 348 14.94 -23.18 -1.26
C LEU A 348 13.95 -24.20 -1.84
N GLY A 349 12.64 -23.93 -1.68
CA GLY A 349 11.58 -24.80 -2.18
C GLY A 349 11.63 -24.96 -3.70
N GLN A 350 11.75 -23.86 -4.44
CA GLN A 350 11.79 -23.89 -5.91
C GLN A 350 13.08 -24.51 -6.44
N ARG A 351 14.25 -24.24 -5.86
CA ARG A 351 15.50 -24.89 -6.26
C ARG A 351 15.44 -26.40 -6.04
N SER A 352 14.96 -26.84 -4.88
CA SER A 352 14.78 -28.27 -4.57
C SER A 352 13.81 -28.96 -5.54
N LEU A 353 12.69 -28.29 -5.85
CA LEU A 353 11.71 -28.78 -6.80
C LEU A 353 12.29 -28.92 -8.22
N ILE A 354 12.95 -27.88 -8.74
CA ILE A 354 13.50 -27.90 -10.10
C ILE A 354 14.63 -28.93 -10.21
N GLN A 355 15.52 -29.04 -9.22
CA GLN A 355 16.51 -30.14 -9.17
C GLN A 355 15.81 -31.50 -9.25
N SER A 356 14.75 -31.72 -8.48
CA SER A 356 14.02 -33.00 -8.47
C SER A 356 13.31 -33.33 -9.79
N ILE A 357 12.94 -32.34 -10.62
CA ILE A 357 12.16 -32.57 -11.84
C ILE A 357 13.03 -32.66 -13.09
N ILE A 358 14.08 -31.84 -13.20
CA ILE A 358 14.90 -31.67 -14.42
C ILE A 358 16.43 -31.76 -14.17
N ASP A 359 16.86 -32.11 -12.95
CA ASP A 359 18.27 -32.21 -12.54
C ASP A 359 19.11 -30.96 -12.85
N LEU A 360 18.50 -29.79 -12.56
CA LEU A 360 19.13 -28.48 -12.71
C LEU A 360 20.18 -28.26 -11.62
N GLU A 361 21.41 -27.92 -12.01
CA GLU A 361 22.47 -27.58 -11.05
C GLU A 361 22.13 -26.32 -10.22
N PRO A 362 22.56 -26.26 -8.95
CA PRO A 362 22.35 -25.08 -8.09
C PRO A 362 22.84 -23.76 -8.69
N GLU A 363 23.90 -23.81 -9.49
CA GLU A 363 24.53 -22.69 -10.18
C GLU A 363 23.63 -22.12 -11.30
N ASP A 364 22.95 -22.99 -12.05
CA ASP A 364 22.04 -22.59 -13.15
C ASP A 364 20.74 -21.96 -12.62
N PHE A 365 20.33 -22.30 -11.39
CA PHE A 365 19.11 -21.75 -10.78
C PHE A 365 19.16 -20.22 -10.63
N GLY A 366 20.34 -19.64 -10.43
CA GLY A 366 20.53 -18.18 -10.47
C GLY A 366 20.10 -17.58 -11.81
N THR A 367 20.54 -18.17 -12.92
CA THR A 367 20.18 -17.77 -14.29
C THR A 367 18.68 -17.88 -14.56
N VAL A 368 18.02 -18.93 -14.01
CA VAL A 368 16.56 -19.09 -14.10
C VAL A 368 15.82 -17.94 -13.39
N VAL A 369 16.24 -17.58 -12.17
CA VAL A 369 15.67 -16.45 -11.43
C VAL A 369 15.95 -15.10 -12.11
N GLU A 370 17.11 -14.93 -12.76
CA GLU A 370 17.43 -13.72 -13.53
C GLU A 370 16.54 -13.53 -14.76
N LYS A 371 16.23 -14.61 -15.48
CA LYS A 371 15.38 -14.57 -16.69
C LYS A 371 13.89 -14.54 -16.38
N MET A 372 13.47 -15.05 -15.22
CA MET A 372 12.09 -15.03 -14.75
C MET A 372 12.01 -14.94 -13.22
N PRO A 373 12.05 -13.73 -12.63
CA PRO A 373 11.95 -13.54 -11.18
C PRO A 373 10.69 -14.14 -10.54
N GLN A 374 9.60 -14.26 -11.31
CA GLN A 374 8.32 -14.80 -10.87
C GLN A 374 8.38 -16.30 -10.54
N ILE A 375 9.44 -17.01 -10.95
CA ILE A 375 9.64 -18.45 -10.65
C ILE A 375 9.58 -18.72 -9.13
N VAL A 376 9.99 -17.75 -8.29
CA VAL A 376 9.96 -17.86 -6.82
C VAL A 376 8.55 -17.98 -6.23
N SER A 377 7.52 -17.58 -6.98
CA SER A 377 6.11 -17.60 -6.58
C SER A 377 5.25 -18.51 -7.47
N LEU A 378 5.85 -19.26 -8.40
CA LEU A 378 5.12 -20.15 -9.30
C LEU A 378 4.61 -21.41 -8.58
N SER A 379 3.45 -21.92 -8.99
CA SER A 379 2.88 -23.13 -8.39
C SER A 379 3.69 -24.38 -8.74
N ASN A 380 4.09 -25.13 -7.71
CA ASN A 380 4.83 -26.39 -7.86
C ASN A 380 4.13 -27.38 -8.79
N THR A 381 2.79 -27.47 -8.74
CA THR A 381 2.02 -28.39 -9.57
C THR A 381 1.98 -27.96 -11.04
N SER A 382 2.11 -26.66 -11.33
CA SER A 382 2.28 -26.18 -12.71
C SER A 382 3.62 -26.64 -13.27
N MET A 383 4.71 -26.43 -12.52
CA MET A 383 6.07 -26.71 -12.98
C MET A 383 6.28 -28.21 -13.27
N VAL A 384 5.77 -29.09 -12.40
CA VAL A 384 5.79 -30.54 -12.64
C VAL A 384 5.07 -30.88 -13.94
N LYS A 385 3.82 -30.44 -14.13
CA LYS A 385 3.03 -30.72 -15.34
C LYS A 385 3.70 -30.23 -16.62
N HIS A 386 4.35 -29.06 -16.60
CA HIS A 386 5.06 -28.52 -17.76
C HIS A 386 6.31 -29.32 -18.11
N ALA A 387 7.12 -29.68 -17.11
CA ALA A 387 8.30 -30.51 -17.35
C ALA A 387 7.92 -31.93 -17.80
N ASP A 388 6.86 -32.52 -17.25
CA ASP A 388 6.38 -33.84 -17.65
C ASP A 388 5.73 -33.82 -19.05
N PHE A 389 5.07 -32.71 -19.44
CA PHE A 389 4.65 -32.48 -20.81
C PHE A 389 5.85 -32.44 -21.77
N LEU A 390 6.90 -31.68 -21.46
CA LEU A 390 8.10 -31.61 -22.30
C LEU A 390 8.82 -32.98 -22.41
N LYS A 391 8.91 -33.75 -21.31
CA LYS A 391 9.39 -35.15 -21.38
C LYS A 391 8.49 -36.01 -22.28
N GLY A 392 7.17 -35.84 -22.18
CA GLY A 392 6.17 -36.53 -23.01
C GLY A 392 6.26 -36.17 -24.50
N CYS A 393 6.71 -34.96 -24.85
CA CYS A 393 7.04 -34.55 -26.22
C CYS A 393 8.29 -35.24 -26.80
N GLY A 394 9.02 -36.04 -26.01
CA GLY A 394 10.22 -36.76 -26.44
C GLY A 394 11.53 -36.02 -26.22
N PHE A 395 11.53 -34.87 -25.52
CA PHE A 395 12.76 -34.20 -25.12
C PHE A 395 13.49 -34.99 -24.01
N SER A 396 14.81 -35.16 -24.17
CA SER A 396 15.65 -35.71 -23.11
C SER A 396 15.74 -34.78 -21.90
N LEU A 397 16.07 -35.32 -20.71
CA LEU A 397 16.19 -34.53 -19.48
C LEU A 397 17.15 -33.34 -19.63
N GLN A 398 18.27 -33.54 -20.33
CA GLN A 398 19.27 -32.51 -20.60
C GLN A 398 18.75 -31.42 -21.56
N GLN A 399 17.97 -31.80 -22.59
CA GLN A 399 17.31 -30.83 -23.47
C GLN A 399 16.27 -30.01 -22.68
N VAL A 400 15.42 -30.64 -21.85
CA VAL A 400 14.45 -29.93 -21.00
C VAL A 400 15.17 -28.98 -20.03
N ARG A 401 16.28 -29.42 -19.40
CA ARG A 401 17.11 -28.56 -18.55
C ARG A 401 17.62 -27.33 -19.32
N SER A 402 18.21 -27.53 -20.50
CA SER A 402 18.68 -26.43 -21.35
C SER A 402 17.55 -25.48 -21.76
N MET A 403 16.37 -26.00 -22.11
CA MET A 403 15.19 -25.20 -22.46
C MET A 403 14.70 -24.33 -21.28
N VAL A 404 14.68 -24.88 -20.06
CA VAL A 404 14.26 -24.15 -18.85
C VAL A 404 15.28 -23.11 -18.42
N VAL A 405 16.58 -23.37 -18.55
CA VAL A 405 17.64 -22.35 -18.33
C VAL A 405 17.57 -21.25 -19.37
N GLU A 406 17.23 -21.59 -20.62
CA GLU A 406 17.14 -20.59 -21.68
C GLU A 406 15.87 -19.74 -21.65
N CYS A 407 14.72 -20.33 -21.35
CA CYS A 407 13.43 -19.65 -21.30
C CYS A 407 12.54 -20.24 -20.17
N PRO A 408 12.75 -19.86 -18.90
CA PRO A 408 11.96 -20.37 -17.77
C PRO A 408 10.44 -20.18 -17.90
N GLN A 409 10.03 -19.19 -18.70
CA GLN A 409 8.64 -18.84 -18.97
C GLN A 409 7.80 -20.05 -19.42
N ILE A 410 8.41 -21.04 -20.07
CA ILE A 410 7.73 -22.28 -20.53
C ILE A 410 7.12 -23.11 -19.39
N LEU A 411 7.46 -22.84 -18.12
CA LEU A 411 6.86 -23.51 -16.94
C LEU A 411 5.59 -22.82 -16.41
N ALA A 412 5.23 -21.65 -16.95
CA ALA A 412 4.12 -20.80 -16.52
C ALA A 412 3.13 -20.43 -17.65
N LEU A 413 3.27 -21.05 -18.82
CA LEU A 413 2.36 -20.86 -19.95
C LEU A 413 1.04 -21.63 -19.75
N ASN A 414 0.12 -21.47 -20.69
CA ASN A 414 -1.05 -22.33 -20.78
C ASN A 414 -0.67 -23.65 -21.50
N LEU A 415 -0.72 -24.77 -20.78
CA LEU A 415 -0.38 -26.11 -21.30
C LEU A 415 -1.16 -26.51 -22.55
N ASP A 416 -2.42 -26.11 -22.67
CA ASP A 416 -3.25 -26.53 -23.80
C ASP A 416 -2.89 -25.74 -25.07
N ILE A 417 -2.51 -24.47 -24.93
CA ILE A 417 -1.91 -23.69 -26.03
C ILE A 417 -0.53 -24.24 -26.41
N MET A 418 0.29 -24.66 -25.42
CA MET A 418 1.58 -25.30 -25.70
C MET A 418 1.43 -26.61 -26.47
N LYS A 419 0.47 -27.47 -26.11
CA LYS A 419 0.16 -28.71 -26.86
C LYS A 419 -0.17 -28.41 -28.32
N LEU A 420 -1.15 -27.53 -28.57
CA LEU A 420 -1.54 -27.15 -29.93
C LEU A 420 -0.36 -26.57 -30.74
N SER A 421 0.53 -25.84 -30.09
CA SER A 421 1.73 -25.28 -30.72
C SER A 421 2.78 -26.35 -31.03
N PHE A 422 2.93 -27.35 -30.17
CA PHE A 422 3.78 -28.51 -30.39
C PHE A 422 3.24 -29.41 -31.51
N ASP A 423 1.94 -29.69 -31.52
CA ASP A 423 1.26 -30.48 -32.55
C ASP A 423 1.45 -29.82 -33.94
N TYR A 424 1.27 -28.50 -34.03
CA TYR A 424 1.56 -27.74 -35.26
C TYR A 424 3.03 -27.87 -35.69
N PHE A 425 3.96 -27.72 -34.74
CA PHE A 425 5.40 -27.83 -35.01
C PHE A 425 5.78 -29.21 -35.55
N GLN A 426 5.25 -30.28 -34.96
CA GLN A 426 5.58 -31.65 -35.33
C GLN A 426 4.85 -32.11 -36.62
N MET A 427 3.57 -31.77 -36.78
CA MET A 427 2.74 -32.28 -37.89
C MET A 427 2.75 -31.38 -39.12
N GLU A 428 2.62 -30.05 -38.95
CA GLU A 428 2.55 -29.09 -40.06
C GLU A 428 3.93 -28.54 -40.44
N MET A 429 4.77 -28.11 -39.49
CA MET A 429 6.10 -27.57 -39.80
C MET A 429 7.15 -28.66 -40.10
N GLN A 430 6.98 -29.87 -39.54
CA GLN A 430 7.85 -31.05 -39.75
C GLN A 430 9.34 -30.76 -39.47
N ARG A 431 9.61 -29.99 -38.43
CA ARG A 431 10.96 -29.58 -38.00
C ARG A 431 11.55 -30.53 -36.95
N PRO A 432 12.89 -30.65 -36.84
CA PRO A 432 13.53 -31.46 -35.82
C PRO A 432 13.31 -30.84 -34.43
N LEU A 433 13.21 -31.67 -33.38
CA LEU A 433 13.02 -31.20 -32.01
C LEU A 433 14.15 -30.27 -31.53
N ASP A 434 15.37 -30.42 -32.06
CA ASP A 434 16.52 -29.57 -31.72
C ASP A 434 16.29 -28.08 -32.08
N ASP A 435 15.44 -27.76 -33.06
CA ASP A 435 15.03 -26.37 -33.34
C ASP A 435 14.31 -25.74 -32.11
N LEU A 436 13.49 -26.53 -31.39
CA LEU A 436 12.79 -26.08 -30.18
C LEU A 436 13.72 -26.02 -28.96
N VAL A 437 14.76 -26.85 -28.91
CA VAL A 437 15.80 -26.77 -27.86
C VAL A 437 16.63 -25.50 -28.06
N ALA A 438 16.99 -25.19 -29.31
CA ALA A 438 17.72 -23.97 -29.67
C ALA A 438 16.88 -22.68 -29.55
N PHE A 439 15.55 -22.78 -29.61
CA PHE A 439 14.65 -21.64 -29.43
C PHE A 439 13.38 -22.01 -28.63
N PRO A 440 13.49 -22.22 -27.30
CA PRO A 440 12.36 -22.66 -26.47
C PRO A 440 11.28 -21.58 -26.34
N ALA A 441 11.67 -20.32 -26.58
CA ALA A 441 10.76 -19.18 -26.69
C ALA A 441 9.71 -19.34 -27.80
N PHE A 442 9.81 -20.32 -28.72
CA PHE A 442 8.75 -20.68 -29.65
C PHE A 442 7.37 -20.75 -28.97
N PHE A 443 7.27 -21.36 -27.80
CA PHE A 443 6.01 -21.53 -27.06
C PHE A 443 5.41 -20.22 -26.52
N THR A 444 6.17 -19.11 -26.49
CA THR A 444 5.66 -17.81 -26.02
C THR A 444 4.99 -16.98 -27.13
N TYR A 445 5.10 -17.41 -28.40
CA TYR A 445 4.45 -16.74 -29.54
C TYR A 445 3.05 -17.30 -29.80
N GLY A 446 2.13 -16.43 -30.21
CA GLY A 446 0.77 -16.83 -30.54
C GLY A 446 0.70 -17.72 -31.79
N LEU A 447 0.10 -18.90 -31.64
CA LEU A 447 0.01 -19.92 -32.69
C LEU A 447 -0.70 -19.40 -33.96
N GLU A 448 -1.93 -18.92 -33.82
CA GLU A 448 -2.73 -18.42 -34.95
C GLU A 448 -2.30 -17.02 -35.41
N SER A 449 -1.83 -16.17 -34.49
CA SER A 449 -1.48 -14.77 -34.79
C SER A 449 -0.11 -14.61 -35.44
N THR A 450 0.85 -15.47 -35.11
CA THR A 450 2.27 -15.23 -35.41
C THR A 450 2.94 -16.45 -36.02
N ILE A 451 2.83 -17.63 -35.41
CA ILE A 451 3.54 -18.83 -35.87
C ILE A 451 3.00 -19.28 -37.23
N LYS A 452 1.70 -19.61 -37.31
CA LYS A 452 1.02 -20.07 -38.54
C LYS A 452 1.15 -19.11 -39.73
N PRO A 453 0.94 -17.78 -39.59
CA PRO A 453 1.07 -16.85 -40.71
C PRO A 453 2.50 -16.75 -41.25
N ARG A 454 3.50 -16.62 -40.37
CA ARG A 454 4.91 -16.43 -40.78
C ARG A 454 5.47 -17.70 -41.42
N ASP A 455 5.18 -18.86 -40.84
CA ASP A 455 5.57 -20.17 -41.37
C ASP A 455 5.00 -20.40 -42.79
N LYS A 456 3.70 -20.15 -42.99
CA LYS A 456 3.05 -20.25 -44.32
C LYS A 456 3.64 -19.28 -45.36
N ILE A 457 4.18 -18.14 -44.95
CA ILE A 457 4.85 -17.19 -45.85
C ILE A 457 6.24 -17.70 -46.24
N VAL A 458 7.03 -18.20 -45.29
CA VAL A 458 8.36 -18.77 -45.56
C VAL A 458 8.25 -20.03 -46.42
N ALA A 459 7.30 -20.92 -46.12
CA ALA A 459 7.02 -22.12 -46.92
C ALA A 459 6.69 -21.77 -48.39
N LYS A 460 5.93 -20.69 -48.63
CA LYS A 460 5.64 -20.19 -49.99
C LYS A 460 6.86 -19.61 -50.72
N LYS A 461 7.85 -19.08 -50.00
CA LYS A 461 9.11 -18.58 -50.57
C LYS A 461 10.18 -19.67 -50.74
N GLY A 462 10.02 -20.83 -50.09
CA GLY A 462 10.83 -22.02 -50.34
C GLY A 462 12.23 -22.04 -49.73
N PHE A 463 12.58 -21.09 -48.84
CA PHE A 463 13.85 -21.11 -48.11
C PHE A 463 13.70 -21.64 -46.68
N LYS A 464 14.79 -22.18 -46.12
CA LYS A 464 14.85 -22.64 -44.73
C LYS A 464 15.46 -21.57 -43.84
N CYS A 465 14.91 -21.39 -42.62
CA CYS A 465 15.40 -20.45 -41.62
C CYS A 465 15.22 -21.04 -40.20
N SER A 466 15.97 -20.54 -39.22
CA SER A 466 15.79 -20.89 -37.81
C SER A 466 14.47 -20.32 -37.24
N LEU A 467 13.96 -20.91 -36.15
CA LEU A 467 12.80 -20.36 -35.43
C LEU A 467 13.05 -18.96 -34.88
N SER A 468 14.28 -18.69 -34.41
CA SER A 468 14.70 -17.37 -33.94
C SER A 468 14.64 -16.31 -35.05
N TRP A 469 15.07 -16.63 -36.28
CA TRP A 469 14.94 -15.72 -37.42
C TRP A 469 13.47 -15.46 -37.80
N LEU A 470 12.64 -16.50 -37.74
CA LEU A 470 11.21 -16.47 -38.06
C LEU A 470 10.38 -15.63 -37.06
N LEU A 471 10.64 -15.81 -35.76
CA LEU A 471 9.76 -15.31 -34.70
C LEU A 471 10.33 -14.09 -33.96
N ASN A 472 11.65 -14.01 -33.74
CA ASN A 472 12.28 -12.92 -32.97
C ASN A 472 12.44 -11.63 -33.82
N CYS A 473 11.31 -11.02 -34.16
CA CYS A 473 11.18 -9.71 -34.83
C CYS A 473 9.72 -9.23 -34.84
N SER A 474 9.50 -7.91 -34.98
CA SER A 474 8.18 -7.33 -35.25
C SER A 474 7.67 -7.70 -36.65
N ASP A 475 6.38 -7.47 -36.92
CA ASP A 475 5.79 -7.78 -38.23
C ASP A 475 6.33 -6.88 -39.35
N GLU A 476 6.79 -5.67 -39.05
CA GLU A 476 7.50 -4.79 -39.99
C GLU A 476 8.87 -5.37 -40.34
N LYS A 477 9.70 -5.66 -39.32
CA LYS A 477 11.05 -6.22 -39.53
C LYS A 477 11.00 -7.60 -40.17
N PHE A 478 9.93 -8.38 -39.94
CA PHE A 478 9.68 -9.63 -40.66
C PHE A 478 9.36 -9.40 -42.16
N LYS A 479 8.52 -8.42 -42.50
CA LYS A 479 8.24 -8.05 -43.91
C LYS A 479 9.48 -7.50 -44.61
N GLU A 480 10.30 -6.72 -43.92
CA GLU A 480 11.60 -6.25 -44.43
C GLU A 480 12.56 -7.42 -44.69
N ARG A 481 12.73 -8.33 -43.72
CA ARG A 481 13.52 -9.57 -43.88
C ARG A 481 13.08 -10.40 -45.09
N LEU A 482 11.79 -10.42 -45.41
CA LEU A 482 11.24 -11.10 -46.58
C LEU A 482 11.56 -10.40 -47.91
N ASN A 483 11.96 -9.13 -47.93
CA ASN A 483 12.25 -8.40 -49.17
C ASN A 483 13.69 -8.60 -49.67
N TYR A 484 14.59 -9.14 -48.85
CA TYR A 484 15.96 -9.45 -49.25
C TYR A 484 16.03 -10.88 -49.82
N ASP A 485 16.56 -11.04 -51.02
CA ASP A 485 16.69 -12.34 -51.71
C ASP A 485 17.81 -13.24 -51.15
N THR A 486 18.57 -12.76 -50.16
CA THR A 486 19.62 -13.50 -49.47
C THR A 486 19.55 -13.30 -47.96
N ILE A 487 19.73 -14.40 -47.21
CA ILE A 487 19.89 -14.36 -45.76
C ILE A 487 21.35 -14.03 -45.46
N GLU A 488 21.68 -12.74 -45.38
CA GLU A 488 22.93 -12.34 -44.73
C GLU A 488 22.83 -12.71 -43.24
N MET A 489 23.76 -13.56 -42.79
CA MET A 489 23.87 -14.00 -41.40
C MET A 489 24.53 -12.91 -40.54
N GLU A 490 23.90 -11.74 -40.42
CA GLU A 490 24.39 -10.69 -39.53
C GLU A 490 23.28 -9.94 -38.80
N GLU A 491 23.65 -9.36 -37.65
CA GLU A 491 22.78 -8.68 -36.68
C GLU A 491 21.63 -9.54 -36.09
N MET A 492 22.02 -10.68 -35.51
CA MET A 492 21.25 -11.33 -34.44
C MET A 492 21.46 -10.59 -33.11
N GLU A 493 20.96 -9.36 -33.00
CA GLU A 493 20.91 -8.65 -31.71
C GLU A 493 20.03 -9.43 -30.72
N THR A 494 20.64 -9.93 -29.64
CA THR A 494 19.92 -10.49 -28.49
C THR A 494 19.25 -9.36 -27.72
N MET A 495 18.06 -8.98 -28.17
CA MET A 495 17.17 -8.08 -27.43
C MET A 495 16.97 -8.64 -26.01
N PRO A 496 17.26 -7.86 -24.94
CA PRO A 496 16.99 -8.28 -23.58
C PRO A 496 15.51 -8.63 -23.40
N SER A 497 15.19 -9.68 -22.65
CA SER A 497 13.80 -10.03 -22.31
C SER A 497 13.07 -8.92 -21.54
N PHE A 498 13.83 -8.00 -20.95
CA PHE A 498 13.36 -6.78 -20.32
C PHE A 498 14.38 -5.65 -20.56
N ASP A 499 13.97 -4.61 -21.29
CA ASP A 499 14.74 -3.37 -21.38
C ASP A 499 14.30 -2.39 -20.28
N MET A 500 15.25 -2.02 -19.42
CA MET A 500 15.09 -0.97 -18.41
C MET A 500 14.72 0.39 -18.99
N ASN A 501 15.12 0.70 -20.23
CA ASN A 501 14.78 1.96 -20.87
C ASN A 501 13.27 2.12 -21.08
N SER A 502 12.49 1.03 -21.14
CA SER A 502 11.01 1.07 -21.18
C SER A 502 10.37 1.72 -19.95
N LEU A 503 11.08 1.77 -18.80
CA LEU A 503 10.65 2.54 -17.63
C LEU A 503 11.01 4.03 -17.72
N MET A 504 11.96 4.38 -18.61
CA MET A 504 12.52 5.71 -18.79
C MET A 504 11.90 6.47 -19.97
N GLU A 505 11.09 5.80 -20.80
CA GLU A 505 10.45 6.38 -21.98
C GLU A 505 9.56 7.61 -21.64
N PRO A 506 9.48 8.60 -22.56
CA PRO A 506 8.51 9.69 -22.45
C PRO A 506 7.08 9.17 -22.46
N ARG A 507 6.19 9.80 -21.69
CA ARG A 507 4.77 9.42 -21.70
C ARG A 507 4.11 9.76 -23.03
N SER A 508 3.36 8.81 -23.57
CA SER A 508 2.19 9.11 -24.39
C SER A 508 1.09 9.70 -23.50
N ASP A 509 0.46 10.81 -23.90
CA ASP A 509 -0.61 11.49 -23.14
C ASP A 509 -1.97 10.74 -23.16
N GLU A 510 -2.01 9.48 -23.63
CA GLU A 510 -3.18 8.58 -23.58
C GLU A 510 -3.38 8.07 -22.13
N SER A 511 -4.08 8.86 -21.32
CA SER A 511 -4.42 8.55 -19.93
C SER A 511 -5.67 7.67 -19.83
N ASP A 512 -5.62 6.44 -20.34
CA ASP A 512 -6.66 5.45 -20.05
C ASP A 512 -6.63 5.07 -18.58
N SER A 513 -7.69 5.44 -17.87
CA SER A 513 -7.86 5.17 -16.45
C SER A 513 -8.64 3.87 -16.24
N ASP A 514 -8.11 2.78 -16.76
CA ASP A 514 -8.60 1.43 -16.48
C ASP A 514 -8.16 1.02 -15.07
N TYR A 515 -9.02 1.38 -14.11
CA TYR A 515 -9.00 0.77 -12.79
C TYR A 515 -9.79 -0.52 -12.89
N GLU A 516 -9.09 -1.66 -13.00
CA GLU A 516 -9.65 -2.98 -12.72
C GLU A 516 -10.40 -2.90 -11.38
N GLU A 517 -11.68 -3.24 -11.43
CA GLU A 517 -12.56 -3.23 -10.26
C GLU A 517 -12.35 -4.57 -9.54
N ASP A 518 -11.47 -4.57 -8.52
CA ASP A 518 -11.30 -5.69 -7.58
C ASP A 518 -12.64 -5.91 -6.84
N SER A 519 -13.55 -6.63 -7.49
CA SER A 519 -14.90 -6.94 -7.02
C SER A 519 -14.85 -8.09 -6.02
N ASP A 520 -14.43 -7.77 -4.79
CA ASP A 520 -14.55 -8.64 -3.61
C ASP A 520 -16.05 -8.88 -3.25
N ASP A 521 -16.74 -9.69 -4.06
CA ASP A 521 -18.09 -10.20 -3.79
C ASP A 521 -18.01 -11.73 -3.56
N GLU A 522 -17.53 -12.14 -2.39
CA GLU A 522 -17.61 -13.53 -1.93
C GLU A 522 -18.52 -13.64 -0.69
N TYR A 523 -19.77 -14.06 -0.92
CA TYR A 523 -20.68 -14.57 0.12
C TYR A 523 -21.68 -15.59 -0.46
N ALA A 524 -21.27 -16.87 -0.55
CA ALA A 524 -22.14 -18.05 -0.43
C ALA A 524 -21.32 -19.34 -0.25
#